data_AF-X0WN08-F1
#
_entry.id   AF-X0WN08-F1
#
_cell.length_a   1.000
_cell.length_b   1.000
_cell.length_c   1.000
_cell.angle_alpha   90.00
_cell.angle_beta   90.00
_cell.angle_gamma   90.00
#
_symmetry.space_group_name_H-M   'P 1'
#
loop_
_entity.id
_entity.type
_entity.pdbx_description
1 polymer ?
#
loop_
_entity_poly.entity_id
_entity_poly.type
_entity_poly.pdbx_seq_one_letter_code
_entity_poly.pdbx_strand_id
1 'polypeptide(L)'
;SLGIVKPKIVDRIIIRQRDSKEVEEAIAKKDSVVNQLDLFEEKKDLYILPVRIMIEFSCNDSNCTGHKMSILDWEFGQLYRNVIKSVDWQKKIKSKILDEIFAENRDTRIILGNMVSHPQTFSVLGFFWPPKRQGRQVQLFT
;
A
#
# COMPACT_ATOMS: atom_id res chain seq x y z
N SER A 1 13.21 -8.79 1.04
CA SER A 1 12.43 -9.73 0.22
C SER A 1 11.33 -8.99 -0.51
N LEU A 2 11.14 -9.31 -1.78
CA LEU A 2 10.11 -8.75 -2.65
C LEU A 2 9.29 -9.91 -3.21
N GLY A 3 7.98 -9.72 -3.36
CA GLY A 3 7.09 -10.74 -3.89
C GLY A 3 5.88 -10.13 -4.60
N ILE A 4 5.19 -10.95 -5.39
CA ILE A 4 3.95 -10.57 -6.07
C ILE A 4 2.90 -11.63 -5.78
N VAL A 5 1.70 -11.20 -5.39
CA VAL A 5 0.57 -12.09 -5.10
C VAL A 5 -0.62 -11.73 -5.97
N LYS A 6 -1.27 -12.76 -6.53
CA LYS A 6 -2.61 -12.65 -7.12
C LYS A 6 -3.64 -12.93 -6.02
N PRO A 7 -4.35 -11.91 -5.50
CA PRO A 7 -5.43 -12.13 -4.55
C PRO A 7 -6.61 -12.82 -5.27
N LYS A 8 -7.28 -13.69 -4.54
CA LYS A 8 -8.53 -14.32 -4.96
C LYS A 8 -9.72 -13.39 -4.71
N ILE A 9 -9.73 -12.76 -3.54
CA ILE A 9 -10.77 -11.80 -3.12
C ILE A 9 -10.17 -10.76 -2.19
N VAL A 10 -10.67 -9.53 -2.27
CA VAL A 10 -10.40 -8.47 -1.28
C VAL A 10 -11.55 -8.47 -0.28
N ASP A 11 -11.24 -8.81 0.96
CA ASP A 11 -12.23 -8.99 2.02
C ASP A 11 -12.62 -7.64 2.65
N ARG A 12 -11.62 -6.77 2.90
CA ARG A 12 -11.87 -5.48 3.57
C ARG A 12 -10.78 -4.46 3.32
N ILE A 13 -11.18 -3.19 3.24
CA ILE A 13 -10.28 -2.03 3.33
C ILE A 13 -10.49 -1.34 4.66
N ILE A 14 -9.42 -1.22 5.44
CA ILE A 14 -9.40 -0.57 6.75
C ILE A 14 -8.63 0.74 6.64
N ILE A 15 -9.28 1.83 7.03
CA ILE A 15 -8.65 3.15 7.15
C ILE A 15 -8.84 3.59 8.59
N ARG A 16 -7.75 3.78 9.31
CA ARG A 16 -7.77 4.25 10.71
C ARG A 16 -6.84 5.43 10.89
N GLN A 17 -7.11 6.27 11.88
CA GLN A 17 -6.12 7.24 12.35
C GLN A 17 -4.94 6.48 12.98
N ARG A 18 -3.74 7.05 12.86
CA ARG A 18 -2.60 6.63 13.65
C ARG A 18 -2.81 7.10 15.08
N ASP A 19 -2.45 6.27 16.04
CA ASP A 19 -2.43 6.70 17.44
C ASP A 19 -1.23 7.63 17.71
N SER A 20 -1.24 8.30 18.86
CA SER A 20 -0.20 9.26 19.24
C SER A 20 1.19 8.62 19.26
N LYS A 21 1.30 7.37 19.73
CA LYS A 21 2.56 6.63 19.78
C LYS A 21 3.09 6.32 18.38
N GLU A 22 2.24 5.87 17.46
CA GLU A 22 2.62 5.64 16.05
C GLU A 22 3.08 6.94 15.36
N VAL A 23 2.50 8.09 15.73
CA VAL A 23 2.91 9.40 15.21
C VAL A 23 4.26 9.80 15.79
N GLU A 24 4.46 9.69 17.10
CA GLU A 24 5.73 9.98 17.78
C GLU A 24 6.88 9.13 17.23
N GLU A 25 6.66 7.83 17.06
CA GLU A 25 7.65 6.92 16.45
C GLU A 25 7.99 7.30 15.01
N ALA A 26 7.01 7.76 14.22
CA ALA A 26 7.23 8.21 12.86
C ALA A 26 8.01 9.53 12.81
N ILE A 27 7.73 10.45 13.74
CA ILE A 27 8.48 11.71 13.88
C ILE A 27 9.92 11.42 14.29
N ALA A 28 10.14 10.57 15.30
CA ALA A 28 11.49 10.20 15.74
C ALA A 28 12.31 9.57 14.61
N LYS A 29 11.70 8.71 13.78
CA LYS A 29 12.33 8.15 12.58
C LYS A 29 12.58 9.20 11.50
N LYS A 30 11.67 10.16 11.31
CA LYS A 30 11.87 11.29 10.39
C LYS A 30 13.09 12.09 10.81
N ASP A 31 13.13 12.48 12.08
CA ASP A 31 14.16 13.36 12.62
C ASP A 31 15.53 12.68 12.63
N SER A 32 15.59 11.38 12.92
CA SER A 32 16.86 10.64 12.85
C SER A 32 17.46 10.57 11.44
N VAL A 33 16.62 10.54 10.39
CA VAL A 33 17.06 10.56 8.99
C VAL A 33 17.42 11.98 8.55
N VAL A 34 16.59 12.97 8.87
CA VAL A 34 16.82 14.38 8.52
C VAL A 34 18.07 14.94 9.22
N ASN A 35 18.39 14.46 10.42
CA ASN A 35 19.59 14.88 11.15
C ASN A 35 20.88 14.16 10.71
N GLN A 36 20.79 13.15 9.83
CA GLN A 36 21.96 12.54 9.18
C GLN A 36 22.40 13.28 7.91
N LEU A 37 21.60 14.24 7.42
CA LEU A 37 21.93 15.05 6.25
C LEU A 37 23.14 15.96 6.55
N ASP A 38 23.91 16.26 5.51
CA ASP A 38 25.13 17.05 5.63
C ASP A 38 24.80 18.51 5.99
N LEU A 39 25.76 19.25 6.55
CA LEU A 39 25.55 20.61 7.07
C LEU A 39 24.99 21.58 6.01
N PHE A 40 25.24 21.29 4.73
CA PHE A 40 24.88 22.13 3.59
C PHE A 40 23.61 21.68 2.87
N GLU A 41 22.94 20.62 3.32
CA GLU A 41 21.71 20.13 2.71
C GLU A 41 20.47 20.79 3.33
N GLU A 42 19.59 21.31 2.48
CA GLU A 42 18.29 21.82 2.93
C GLU A 42 17.43 20.67 3.47
N LYS A 43 17.10 20.75 4.76
CA LYS A 43 16.20 19.80 5.42
C LYS A 43 14.79 19.94 4.86
N LYS A 44 14.36 18.95 4.07
CA LYS A 44 12.97 18.85 3.60
C LYS A 44 12.07 18.32 4.72
N ASP A 45 10.98 19.03 4.97
CA ASP A 45 9.97 18.54 5.91
C ASP A 45 9.17 17.38 5.26
N LEU A 46 9.30 16.19 5.85
CA LEU A 46 8.55 15.01 5.40
C LEU A 46 7.19 14.97 6.09
N TYR A 47 6.14 15.10 5.30
CA TYR A 47 4.77 14.94 5.78
C TYR A 47 4.48 13.49 6.18
N ILE A 48 4.17 13.28 7.46
CA ILE A 48 3.74 12.00 7.99
C ILE A 48 2.24 11.85 7.75
N LEU A 49 1.85 10.79 7.06
CA LEU A 49 0.44 10.49 6.81
C LEU A 49 -0.26 10.19 8.16
N PRO A 50 -1.31 10.94 8.55
CA PRO A 50 -1.97 10.78 9.85
C PRO A 50 -2.85 9.52 9.89
N VAL A 51 -3.10 8.90 8.74
CA VAL A 51 -3.90 7.70 8.61
C VAL A 51 -3.05 6.49 8.25
N ARG A 52 -3.55 5.31 8.62
CA ARG A 52 -3.05 4.02 8.16
C ARG A 52 -4.11 3.37 7.30
N ILE A 53 -3.72 2.99 6.08
CA ILE A 53 -4.55 2.28 5.12
C ILE A 53 -4.07 0.83 5.10
N MET A 54 -4.99 -0.11 5.29
CA MET A 54 -4.71 -1.54 5.31
C MET A 54 -5.70 -2.27 4.41
N ILE A 55 -5.25 -3.37 3.84
CA ILE A 55 -6.05 -4.28 3.02
C ILE A 55 -6.06 -5.65 3.66
N GLU A 56 -7.26 -6.24 3.73
CA GLU A 56 -7.50 -7.64 4.07
C GLU A 56 -7.92 -8.36 2.80
N PHE A 57 -7.23 -9.45 2.46
CA PHE A 57 -7.47 -10.23 1.25
C PHE A 57 -7.11 -11.70 1.46
N SER A 58 -7.68 -12.57 0.64
CA SER A 58 -7.36 -13.99 0.60
C SER A 58 -6.70 -14.35 -0.74
N CYS A 59 -5.69 -15.22 -0.73
CA CYS A 59 -5.00 -15.66 -1.95
C CYS A 59 -5.55 -17.00 -2.46
N ASN A 60 -4.96 -17.55 -3.53
CA ASN A 60 -5.40 -18.81 -4.13
C ASN A 60 -4.82 -20.07 -3.46
N ASP A 61 -4.02 -19.91 -2.41
CA ASP A 61 -3.49 -21.03 -1.63
C ASP A 61 -4.63 -21.70 -0.83
N SER A 62 -4.70 -23.03 -0.86
CA SER A 62 -5.71 -23.82 -0.14
C SER A 62 -5.64 -23.66 1.38
N ASN A 63 -4.47 -23.32 1.92
CA ASN A 63 -4.23 -23.13 3.35
C ASN A 63 -4.29 -21.65 3.76
N CYS A 64 -4.75 -20.76 2.86
CA CYS A 64 -4.85 -19.33 3.17
C CYS A 64 -5.90 -19.06 4.26
N THR A 65 -5.47 -18.51 5.38
CA THR A 65 -6.34 -18.04 6.48
C THR A 65 -6.68 -16.54 6.39
N GLY A 66 -6.34 -15.91 5.26
CA GLY A 66 -6.44 -14.47 5.04
C GLY A 66 -5.13 -13.73 5.33
N HIS A 67 -4.98 -12.57 4.69
CA HIS A 67 -3.83 -11.69 4.84
C HIS A 67 -4.29 -10.29 5.21
N LYS A 68 -3.62 -9.67 6.18
CA LYS A 68 -3.83 -8.28 6.58
C LYS A 68 -2.53 -7.51 6.47
N MET A 69 -2.48 -6.51 5.61
CA MET A 69 -1.24 -5.78 5.32
C MET A 69 -1.47 -4.27 5.25
N SER A 70 -0.45 -3.50 5.66
CA SER A 70 -0.46 -2.05 5.48
C SER A 70 -0.11 -1.69 4.04
N ILE A 71 -0.78 -0.70 3.47
CA ILE A 71 -0.44 -0.11 2.18
C ILE A 71 0.55 1.03 2.43
N LEU A 72 1.77 0.86 1.92
CA LEU A 72 2.86 1.84 2.00
C LEU A 72 3.12 2.53 0.65
N ASP A 73 2.32 2.20 -0.37
CA ASP A 73 2.36 2.84 -1.67
C ASP A 73 2.08 4.35 -1.53
N TRP A 74 3.02 5.16 -2.03
CA TRP A 74 2.98 6.62 -1.93
C TRP A 74 1.77 7.23 -2.66
N GLU A 75 1.25 6.57 -3.69
CA GLU A 75 0.08 7.05 -4.44
C GLU A 75 -1.14 7.24 -3.53
N PHE A 76 -1.30 6.40 -2.50
CA PHE A 76 -2.39 6.56 -1.52
C PHE A 76 -2.19 7.72 -0.56
N GLY A 77 -0.94 8.05 -0.25
CA GLY A 77 -0.60 9.27 0.48
C GLY A 77 -0.97 10.52 -0.31
N GLN A 78 -0.69 10.54 -1.62
CA GLN A 78 -1.14 11.63 -2.49
C GLN A 78 -2.65 11.66 -2.66
N LEU A 79 -3.29 10.51 -2.89
CA LEU A 79 -4.73 10.43 -2.99
C LEU A 79 -5.39 11.01 -1.74
N TYR A 80 -4.92 10.63 -0.55
CA TYR A 80 -5.38 11.19 0.71
C TYR A 80 -5.27 12.72 0.73
N ARG A 81 -4.11 13.29 0.38
CA ARG A 81 -3.92 14.76 0.32
C ARG A 81 -4.92 15.44 -0.62
N ASN A 82 -5.24 14.80 -1.74
CA ASN A 82 -6.21 15.32 -2.70
C ASN A 82 -7.65 15.26 -2.21
N VAL A 83 -8.02 14.23 -1.43
CA VAL A 83 -9.43 14.00 -1.06
C VAL A 83 -9.79 14.42 0.35
N ILE A 84 -8.82 14.70 1.25
CA ILE A 84 -9.06 14.88 2.69
C ILE A 84 -10.03 16.01 3.05
N LYS A 85 -10.16 17.04 2.20
CA LYS A 85 -11.12 18.14 2.41
C LYS A 85 -12.57 17.71 2.15
N SER A 86 -12.79 16.55 1.56
CA SER A 86 -14.10 15.98 1.24
C SER A 86 -14.66 15.22 2.43
N VAL A 87 -15.94 15.37 2.74
CA VAL A 87 -16.61 14.62 3.83
C VAL A 87 -16.58 13.10 3.63
N ASP A 88 -16.50 12.66 2.38
CA ASP A 88 -16.49 11.26 1.94
C ASP A 88 -15.09 10.75 1.55
N TRP A 89 -14.02 11.41 2.00
CA TRP A 89 -12.64 11.09 1.60
C TRP A 89 -12.28 9.59 1.77
N GLN A 90 -12.75 8.94 2.84
CA GLN A 90 -12.53 7.50 3.05
C GLN A 90 -13.19 6.66 1.97
N LYS A 91 -14.40 7.04 1.55
CA LYS A 91 -15.13 6.36 0.48
C LYS A 91 -14.39 6.49 -0.84
N LYS A 92 -13.84 7.66 -1.15
CA LYS A 92 -13.03 7.89 -2.36
C LYS A 92 -11.79 7.00 -2.40
N ILE A 93 -11.07 6.87 -1.28
CA ILE A 93 -9.92 5.95 -1.19
C ILE A 93 -10.35 4.49 -1.37
N LYS A 94 -11.43 4.07 -0.69
CA LYS A 94 -11.96 2.70 -0.83
C LYS A 94 -12.41 2.40 -2.26
N SER A 95 -13.09 3.35 -2.90
CA SER A 95 -13.55 3.25 -4.30
C SER A 95 -12.37 3.14 -5.26
N LYS A 96 -11.30 3.93 -5.07
CA LYS A 96 -10.06 3.77 -5.86
C LYS A 96 -9.52 2.34 -5.79
N ILE A 97 -9.55 1.73 -4.61
CA ILE A 97 -9.06 0.36 -4.43
C ILE A 97 -10.04 -0.63 -5.06
N LEU A 98 -11.30 -0.62 -4.66
CA LEU A 98 -12.27 -1.66 -5.02
C LEU A 98 -12.79 -1.54 -6.45
N ASP A 99 -13.12 -0.32 -6.88
CA ASP A 99 -13.85 -0.07 -8.12
C ASP A 99 -12.93 0.23 -9.30
N GLU A 100 -11.66 0.61 -9.05
CA GLU A 100 -10.67 0.84 -10.11
C GLU A 100 -9.56 -0.20 -10.07
N ILE A 101 -8.80 -0.29 -8.98
CA ILE A 101 -7.64 -1.19 -8.89
C ILE A 101 -8.10 -2.65 -8.90
N PHE A 102 -9.16 -3.01 -8.18
CA PHE A 102 -9.70 -4.36 -8.12
C PHE A 102 -10.97 -4.55 -8.96
N ALA A 103 -11.20 -3.64 -9.92
CA ALA A 103 -12.35 -3.72 -10.80
C ALA A 103 -12.42 -5.07 -11.52
N GLU A 104 -13.63 -5.52 -11.84
CA GLU A 104 -13.85 -6.83 -12.45
C GLU A 104 -13.10 -7.01 -13.77
N ASN A 105 -12.85 -5.92 -14.51
CA ASN A 105 -12.08 -5.95 -15.76
C ASN A 105 -10.55 -5.86 -15.57
N ARG A 106 -10.02 -5.98 -14.34
CA ARG A 106 -8.59 -5.88 -14.03
C ARG A 106 -8.02 -7.21 -13.53
N ASP A 107 -6.81 -7.54 -13.97
CA ASP A 107 -6.07 -8.72 -13.50
C ASP A 107 -5.03 -8.33 -12.46
N THR A 108 -5.52 -7.86 -11.32
CA THR A 108 -4.70 -7.18 -10.32
C THR A 108 -3.74 -8.11 -9.59
N ARG A 109 -2.56 -7.58 -9.32
CA ARG A 109 -1.49 -8.19 -8.55
C ARG A 109 -1.02 -7.20 -7.49
N ILE A 110 -0.75 -7.71 -6.29
CA ILE A 110 -0.24 -6.93 -5.17
C ILE A 110 1.26 -7.15 -5.10
N ILE A 111 2.03 -6.06 -5.13
CA ILE A 111 3.48 -6.07 -4.93
C ILE A 111 3.73 -5.94 -3.43
N LEU A 112 4.41 -6.93 -2.86
CA LEU A 112 4.67 -7.06 -1.43
C LEU A 112 6.16 -6.93 -1.15
N GLY A 113 6.51 -6.27 -0.05
CA GLY A 113 7.88 -6.27 0.45
C GLY A 113 7.94 -6.14 1.97
N ASN A 114 9.09 -6.47 2.52
CA ASN A 114 9.41 -6.36 3.93
C ASN A 114 10.54 -5.35 4.17
N MET A 115 10.73 -4.96 5.42
CA MET A 115 11.88 -4.14 5.83
C MET A 115 12.95 -5.04 6.44
N VAL A 116 14.23 -4.66 6.32
CA VAL A 116 15.34 -5.39 6.95
C VAL A 116 15.15 -5.54 8.46
N SER A 117 14.63 -4.50 9.11
CA SER A 117 14.32 -4.52 10.55
C SER A 117 13.14 -5.41 10.93
N HIS A 118 12.29 -5.80 9.97
CA HIS A 118 11.09 -6.61 10.18
C HIS A 118 10.93 -7.64 9.05
N PRO A 119 11.84 -8.62 8.93
CA PRO A 119 11.91 -9.50 7.78
C PRO A 119 10.69 -10.43 7.65
N GLN A 120 9.99 -10.70 8.74
CA GLN A 120 8.80 -11.55 8.74
C GLN A 120 7.50 -10.76 8.48
N THR A 121 7.56 -9.44 8.36
CA THR A 121 6.39 -8.58 8.19
C THR A 121 6.38 -7.97 6.79
N PHE A 122 5.40 -8.36 6.00
CA PHE A 122 5.19 -7.81 4.66
C PHE A 122 4.18 -6.66 4.67
N SER A 123 4.41 -5.70 3.79
CA SER A 123 3.52 -4.59 3.49
C SER A 123 3.31 -4.50 1.98
N VAL A 124 2.18 -3.93 1.59
CA VAL A 124 1.89 -3.64 0.18
C VAL A 124 2.70 -2.43 -0.24
N LEU A 125 3.56 -2.62 -1.24
CA LEU A 125 4.39 -1.56 -1.83
C LEU A 125 3.76 -0.96 -3.08
N GLY A 126 2.86 -1.68 -3.73
CA GLY A 126 2.09 -1.16 -4.86
C GLY A 126 1.17 -2.19 -5.50
N PHE A 127 0.44 -1.75 -6.52
CA PHE A 127 -0.50 -2.57 -7.26
C PHE A 127 -0.17 -2.57 -8.75
N PHE A 128 -0.12 -3.75 -9.37
CA PHE A 128 -0.06 -3.90 -10.81
C PHE A 128 -1.42 -4.39 -11.30
N TRP A 129 -2.18 -3.54 -12.00
CA TRP A 129 -3.59 -3.76 -12.32
C TRP A 129 -3.88 -3.58 -13.82
N PRO A 130 -3.30 -4.42 -14.69
CA PRO A 130 -3.56 -4.37 -16.12
C PRO A 130 -5.02 -4.74 -16.44
N PRO A 131 -5.57 -4.30 -17.57
CA PRO A 131 -6.84 -4.84 -18.08
C PRO A 131 -6.75 -6.36 -18.24
N LYS A 132 -7.84 -7.07 -17.92
CA LYS A 132 -7.99 -8.49 -18.25
C LYS A 132 -7.96 -8.64 -19.77
N ARG A 133 -6.86 -9.15 -20.32
CA ARG A 133 -6.79 -9.51 -21.74
C ARG A 133 -7.38 -10.89 -21.94
N GLN A 134 -8.34 -11.03 -22.84
CA GLN A 134 -8.67 -12.31 -23.48
C GLN A 134 -7.58 -12.60 -24.51
N GLY A 135 -6.37 -12.94 -24.06
CA GLY A 135 -5.22 -13.12 -24.93
C GLY A 135 -4.29 -14.19 -24.42
N ARG A 136 -4.00 -15.16 -25.28
CA ARG A 136 -3.08 -16.28 -25.04
C ARG A 136 -1.72 -15.75 -24.55
N GLN A 137 -1.26 -16.26 -23.40
CA GLN A 137 0.12 -16.06 -22.96
C GLN A 137 1.05 -16.57 -24.06
N VAL A 138 1.74 -15.64 -24.70
CA VAL A 138 2.73 -15.97 -25.73
C VAL A 138 3.92 -16.59 -25.01
N GLN A 139 4.39 -17.74 -25.47
CA GLN A 139 5.58 -18.34 -24.87
C GLN A 139 6.77 -17.42 -25.16
N LEU A 140 7.56 -17.15 -24.12
CA LEU A 140 8.75 -16.30 -24.18
C LEU A 140 9.90 -16.96 -24.96
N PHE A 141 9.77 -18.25 -25.28
CA PHE A 141 10.70 -19.00 -26.11
C PHE A 141 9.91 -19.75 -27.17
N THR A 142 10.38 -19.65 -28.42
CA THR A 142 9.99 -20.50 -29.56
C THR A 142 11.17 -21.36 -29.92
#